data_AF-A0A916WCG4-F1
#
_entry.id   AF-A0A916WCG4-F1
#
_cell.length_a   1.000
_cell.length_b   1.000
_cell.length_c   1.000
_cell.angle_alpha   90.00
_cell.angle_beta   90.00
_cell.angle_gamma   90.00
#
_symmetry.space_group_name_H-M   'P 1'
#
loop_
_entity.id
_entity.type
_entity.pdbx_description
1 polymer ?
#
loop_
_entity_poly.entity_id
_entity_poly.type
_entity_poly.pdbx_seq_one_letter_code
_entity_poly.pdbx_strand_id
1 'polypeptide(L)'
;MTINRVKIGLYILAIIATFFLFFIPLASDYTIDNRFIRKAIIGVPLFLFIIGKLLTVKDKKNNHIRFDKDIYIMIGLTFGYIFFLFS
;
A
#
# COMPACT_ATOMS: atom_id res chain seq x y z
N MET A 1 21.49 10.31 -6.69
CA MET A 1 21.39 10.26 -5.20
C MET A 1 20.19 11.05 -4.65
N THR A 2 19.09 11.21 -5.40
CA THR A 2 17.92 12.06 -5.03
C THR A 2 16.63 11.26 -4.74
N ILE A 3 16.65 9.94 -4.95
CA ILE A 3 15.47 9.05 -4.89
C ILE A 3 15.05 8.70 -3.44
N ASN A 4 15.92 8.91 -2.44
CA ASN A 4 15.60 8.58 -1.05
C ASN A 4 14.48 9.44 -0.45
N ARG A 5 14.39 10.73 -0.79
CA ARG A 5 13.41 11.62 -0.15
C ARG A 5 11.97 11.31 -0.56
N VAL A 6 11.75 10.94 -1.82
CA VAL A 6 10.42 10.58 -2.34
C VAL A 6 9.96 9.23 -1.80
N LYS A 7 10.86 8.24 -1.73
CA LYS A 7 10.57 6.93 -1.11
C LYS A 7 10.23 7.08 0.38
N ILE A 8 11.03 7.86 1.11
CA ILE A 8 10.76 8.16 2.53
C ILE A 8 9.40 8.85 2.68
N GLY A 9 9.09 9.82 1.80
CA GLY A 9 7.78 10.47 1.77
C GLY A 9 6.64 9.47 1.60
N LEU A 10 6.73 8.55 0.63
CA LEU A 10 5.73 7.50 0.39
C LEU A 10 5.58 6.53 1.57
N TYR A 11 6.69 6.12 2.19
CA TYR A 11 6.64 5.26 3.38
C TYR A 11 6.01 5.96 4.58
N ILE A 12 6.35 7.23 4.82
CA ILE A 12 5.74 8.05 5.87
C ILE A 12 4.25 8.20 5.61
N LEU A 13 3.84 8.48 4.37
CA LEU A 13 2.44 8.63 3.99
C LEU A 13 1.66 7.32 4.17
N ALA A 14 2.27 6.17 3.83
CA ALA A 14 1.68 4.86 4.07
C ALA A 14 1.55 4.53 5.56
N ILE A 15 2.55 4.88 6.38
CA ILE A 15 2.50 4.70 7.84
C ILE A 15 1.39 5.57 8.44
N ILE A 16 1.29 6.84 8.03
CA ILE A 16 0.24 7.76 8.49
C ILE A 16 -1.13 7.22 8.07
N ALA A 17 -1.31 6.82 6.82
CA ALA A 17 -2.56 6.23 6.35
C ALA A 17 -2.94 4.96 7.14
N THR A 18 -1.96 4.10 7.45
CA THR A 18 -2.17 2.90 8.27
C THR A 18 -2.51 3.26 9.72
N PHE A 19 -1.90 4.31 10.28
CA PHE A 19 -2.23 4.81 11.61
C PHE A 19 -3.67 5.33 11.67
N PHE A 20 -4.12 6.05 10.64
CA PHE A 20 -5.52 6.46 10.50
C PHE A 20 -6.49 5.27 10.38
N LEU A 21 -6.07 4.14 9.79
CA LEU A 21 -6.90 2.93 9.75
C LEU A 21 -7.27 2.41 11.13
N PHE A 22 -6.39 2.55 12.13
CA PHE A 22 -6.67 2.12 13.50
C PHE A 22 -7.78 2.94 14.17
N PHE A 23 -7.99 4.19 13.75
CA PHE A 23 -9.05 5.05 14.30
C PHE A 23 -10.42 4.81 13.67
N ILE A 24 -10.50 4.08 12.55
CA ILE A 24 -11.77 3.77 11.86
C ILE A 24 -12.71 2.92 12.72
N PRO A 25 -12.27 1.81 13.36
CA PRO A 25 -13.14 1.10 14.29
C PRO A 25 -13.50 1.94 15.51
N LEU A 26 -12.67 2.91 15.92
CA LEU A 26 -13.03 3.87 16.98
C LEU A 26 -14.07 4.91 16.52
N ALA A 27 -14.17 5.18 15.22
CA ALA A 27 -15.22 6.02 14.62
C ALA A 27 -16.46 5.20 14.20
N SER A 28 -16.51 3.90 14.52
CA SER A 28 -17.51 2.96 13.98
C SER A 28 -18.95 3.26 14.41
N ASP A 29 -19.17 4.06 15.45
CA ASP A 29 -20.50 4.56 15.80
C ASP A 29 -21.06 5.53 14.75
N TYR A 30 -20.22 6.10 13.87
CA TYR A 30 -20.62 7.20 12.99
C TYR A 30 -20.56 6.95 11.48
N THR A 31 -19.97 5.88 10.94
CA THR A 31 -19.59 5.96 9.49
C THR A 31 -19.48 4.67 8.65
N ILE A 32 -20.23 3.60 8.89
CA ILE A 32 -20.11 2.42 7.99
C ILE A 32 -21.44 1.77 7.62
N ASP A 33 -22.27 2.47 6.84
CA ASP A 33 -23.30 1.81 6.01
C ASP A 33 -22.89 1.76 4.52
N ASN A 34 -21.92 2.59 4.11
CA ASN A 34 -21.45 2.63 2.72
C ASN A 34 -20.29 1.65 2.46
N ARG A 35 -20.62 0.46 1.92
CA ARG A 35 -19.68 -0.59 1.48
C ARG A 35 -18.51 -0.06 0.62
N PHE A 36 -18.75 0.99 -0.17
CA PHE A 36 -17.73 1.60 -1.03
C PHE A 36 -16.63 2.31 -0.24
N ILE A 37 -17.00 3.06 0.81
CA ILE A 37 -16.06 3.80 1.66
C ILE A 37 -15.18 2.81 2.42
N ARG A 38 -15.75 1.72 2.95
CA ARG A 38 -14.98 0.66 3.64
C ARG A 38 -13.93 0.02 2.72
N LYS A 39 -14.28 -0.25 1.46
CA LYS A 39 -13.35 -0.78 0.45
C LYS A 39 -12.27 0.22 0.07
N ALA A 40 -12.62 1.49 -0.11
CA ALA A 40 -11.64 2.54 -0.43
C ALA A 40 -10.62 2.71 0.69
N ILE A 41 -11.07 2.71 1.94
CA ILE A 41 -10.18 2.95 3.06
C ILE A 41 -9.15 1.83 3.24
N ILE A 42 -9.53 0.56 3.14
CA ILE A 42 -8.58 -0.57 3.21
C ILE A 42 -7.77 -0.69 1.91
N GLY A 43 -8.36 -0.33 0.78
CA GLY A 43 -7.75 -0.48 -0.52
C GLY A 43 -6.66 0.54 -0.83
N VAL A 44 -6.79 1.79 -0.37
CA VAL A 44 -5.81 2.86 -0.60
C VAL A 44 -4.41 2.53 -0.02
N PRO A 45 -4.27 2.08 1.25
CA PRO A 45 -3.01 1.64 1.82
C PRO A 45 -2.36 0.48 1.06
N LEU A 46 -3.15 -0.53 0.68
CA LEU A 46 -2.70 -1.67 -0.13
C LEU A 46 -2.15 -1.21 -1.48
N PHE A 47 -2.86 -0.30 -2.14
CA PHE A 47 -2.45 0.26 -3.42
C PHE A 47 -1.17 1.10 -3.31
N LEU A 48 -1.07 1.96 -2.28
CA LEU A 48 0.14 2.72 -1.97
C LEU A 48 1.34 1.82 -1.71
N PHE A 49 1.15 0.69 -1.03
CA PHE A 49 2.20 -0.28 -0.77
C PHE A 49 2.71 -0.96 -2.06
N ILE A 50 1.81 -1.32 -2.97
CA ILE A 50 2.16 -1.88 -4.30
C ILE A 50 3.00 -0.86 -5.09
N ILE A 51 2.60 0.42 -5.10
CA ILE A 51 3.36 1.49 -5.77
C ILE A 51 4.75 1.67 -5.14
N GLY A 52 4.85 1.68 -3.81
CA GLY A 52 6.13 1.76 -3.10
C GLY A 52 7.09 0.61 -3.42
N LYS A 53 6.54 -0.61 -3.55
CA LYS A 53 7.29 -1.79 -4.01
C LYS A 53 7.72 -1.67 -5.47
N LEU A 54 6.84 -1.22 -6.38
CA LEU A 54 7.17 -0.98 -7.80
C LEU A 54 8.37 -0.04 -7.96
N LEU A 55 8.37 1.08 -7.23
CA LEU A 55 9.49 2.02 -7.21
C LEU A 55 10.76 1.40 -6.64
N THR A 56 10.64 0.53 -5.65
CA THR A 56 11.77 -0.20 -5.06
C THR A 56 12.37 -1.20 -6.04
N VAL A 57 11.54 -1.95 -6.79
CA VAL A 57 12.00 -2.87 -7.83
C VAL A 57 12.68 -2.11 -8.96
N LYS A 58 12.11 -0.99 -9.42
CA LYS A 58 12.72 -0.15 -10.47
C LYS A 58 14.11 0.35 -10.06
N ASP A 59 14.26 0.76 -8.80
CA ASP A 59 15.53 1.24 -8.24
C ASP A 59 16.54 0.09 -8.06
N LYS A 60 16.10 -1.08 -7.58
CA LYS A 60 16.95 -2.28 -7.47
C LYS A 60 17.43 -2.79 -8.83
N LYS A 61 16.56 -2.76 -9.86
CA LYS A 61 16.92 -3.06 -11.25
C LYS A 61 18.04 -2.14 -11.74
N ASN A 62 17.91 -0.84 -11.47
CA ASN A 62 18.90 0.17 -11.89
C ASN A 62 20.25 0.02 -11.17
N ASN A 63 20.25 -0.51 -9.94
CA ASN A 63 21.46 -0.77 -9.16
C ASN A 63 21.97 -2.23 -9.25
N HIS A 64 21.40 -3.07 -10.14
CA HIS A 64 21.75 -4.49 -10.31
C HIS A 64 21.66 -5.34 -9.02
N ILE A 65 20.80 -4.94 -8.09
CA ILE A 65 20.56 -5.64 -6.83
C ILE A 65 19.46 -6.67 -7.06
N ARG A 66 19.58 -7.88 -6.48
CA ARG A 66 18.52 -8.91 -6.55
C ARG A 66 17.17 -8.37 -6.06
N PHE A 67 16.14 -8.51 -6.88
CA PHE A 67 14.77 -8.03 -6.63
C PHE A 67 13.71 -9.14 -6.71
N ASP A 68 14.13 -10.40 -6.87
CA ASP A 68 13.24 -11.56 -7.06
C ASP A 68 12.21 -11.67 -5.93
N LYS A 69 12.66 -11.52 -4.68
CA LYS A 69 11.81 -11.54 -3.48
C LYS A 69 10.74 -10.44 -3.50
N ASP A 70 11.05 -9.25 -4.03
CA ASP A 70 10.10 -8.15 -4.09
C ASP A 70 9.02 -8.38 -5.14
N ILE A 71 9.35 -9.04 -6.25
CA ILE A 71 8.39 -9.40 -7.31
C ILE A 71 7.34 -10.38 -6.75
N TYR A 72 7.76 -11.43 -6.05
CA TYR A 72 6.82 -12.41 -5.46
C TYR A 72 5.86 -11.77 -4.45
N ILE A 73 6.38 -10.86 -3.60
CA ILE A 73 5.56 -10.09 -2.66
C ILE A 73 4.56 -9.20 -3.40
N MET A 74 4.99 -8.56 -4.49
CA MET A 74 4.14 -7.68 -5.29
C MET A 74 3.02 -8.46 -5.98
N ILE A 75 3.33 -9.64 -6.53
CA ILE A 75 2.34 -10.55 -7.13
C ILE A 75 1.30 -10.97 -6.07
N GLY A 76 1.76 -11.42 -4.90
CA GLY A 76 0.86 -11.82 -3.80
C GLY A 76 -0.05 -10.68 -3.33
N LEU A 77 0.51 -9.47 -3.17
CA LEU A 77 -0.27 -8.29 -2.80
C LEU A 77 -1.26 -7.86 -3.89
N THR A 78 -0.89 -8.00 -5.15
CA THR A 78 -1.77 -7.67 -6.28
C THR A 78 -2.95 -8.63 -6.33
N PHE A 79 -2.70 -9.94 -6.19
CA PHE A 79 -3.77 -10.93 -6.09
C PHE A 79 -4.65 -10.70 -4.86
N GLY A 80 -4.06 -10.46 -3.69
CA GLY A 80 -4.81 -10.14 -2.46
C GLY A 80 -5.69 -8.91 -2.61
N TYR A 81 -5.19 -7.86 -3.28
CA TYR A 81 -5.95 -6.65 -3.57
C TYR A 81 -7.11 -6.89 -4.55
N ILE A 82 -6.88 -7.68 -5.60
CA ILE A 82 -7.94 -8.08 -6.55
C ILE A 82 -9.02 -8.87 -5.81
N PHE A 83 -8.66 -9.88 -5.03
CA PHE A 83 -9.63 -10.64 -4.24
C PHE A 83 -10.41 -9.75 -3.27
N PHE A 84 -9.75 -8.79 -2.61
CA PHE A 84 -10.41 -7.84 -1.72
C PHE A 84 -11.41 -6.92 -2.45
N LEU A 85 -11.13 -6.53 -3.69
CA LEU A 85 -12.06 -5.72 -4.49
C LEU A 85 -13.32 -6.50 -4.89
N PHE A 86 -13.17 -7.79 -5.21
CA PHE A 86 -14.27 -8.67 -5.64
C PHE A 86 -15.03 -9.36 -4.50
N SER A 87 -14.51 -9.34 -3.27
CA SER A 87 -15.21 -9.77 -2.04
C SER A 87 -16.24 -8.77 -1.56
#